data_AF-A0A1F9H7J0-F1
#
_entry.id   AF-A0A1F9H7J0-F1
#
_cell.length_a   1.000
_cell.length_b   1.000
_cell.length_c   1.000
_cell.angle_alpha   90.00
_cell.angle_beta   90.00
_cell.angle_gamma   90.00
#
_symmetry.space_group_name_H-M   'P 1'
#
loop_
_entity.id
_entity.type
_entity.pdbx_description
1 polymer ?
#
loop_
_entity_poly.entity_id
_entity_poly.type
_entity_poly.pdbx_seq_one_letter_code
_entity_poly.pdbx_strand_id
1 'polypeptide(L)'
;MVTEKKCSLKKSYLKISVSISALISLTVAGLMMWIAMKHNPQGEFCTYIDADNCEIQWLHWSGLGLSWFFPSFLIFMILGFVASKLLGFFYSQK
;
A
#
# COMPACT_ATOMS: atom_id res chain seq x y z
N MET A 1 -27.73 -21.99 6.58
CA MET A 1 -26.47 -22.77 6.41
C MET A 1 -25.66 -22.45 5.16
N VAL A 2 -26.13 -22.66 3.91
CA VAL A 2 -25.31 -22.41 2.69
C VAL A 2 -25.01 -20.93 2.47
N THR A 3 -25.98 -20.05 2.74
CA THR A 3 -25.88 -18.59 2.61
C THR A 3 -24.91 -17.96 3.62
N GLU A 4 -24.88 -18.48 4.85
CA GLU A 4 -24.00 -18.00 5.92
C GLU A 4 -22.53 -18.34 5.65
N LYS A 5 -22.24 -19.54 5.12
CA LYS A 5 -20.88 -19.93 4.72
C LYS A 5 -20.33 -19.04 3.60
N LYS A 6 -21.14 -18.70 2.59
CA LYS A 6 -20.74 -17.79 1.50
C LYS A 6 -20.45 -16.37 1.99
N CYS A 7 -21.22 -15.86 2.95
CA CYS A 7 -21.01 -14.53 3.53
C CYS A 7 -19.72 -14.47 4.37
N SER A 8 -19.46 -15.51 5.16
CA SER A 8 -18.23 -15.66 5.95
C SER A 8 -16.97 -15.71 5.08
N LEU A 9 -16.99 -16.51 4.00
CA LEU A 9 -15.87 -16.58 3.04
C LEU A 9 -15.58 -15.23 2.37
N LYS A 10 -16.61 -14.50 1.92
CA LYS A 10 -16.44 -13.14 1.35
C LYS A 10 -15.78 -12.17 2.33
N LYS A 11 -16.18 -12.21 3.61
CA LYS A 11 -15.60 -11.37 4.66
C LYS A 11 -14.13 -11.73 4.91
N SER A 12 -13.77 -13.02 4.82
CA SER A 12 -12.40 -13.49 4.97
C SER A 12 -11.51 -13.03 3.79
N TYR A 13 -11.97 -13.19 2.55
CA TYR A 13 -11.22 -12.73 1.37
C TYR A 13 -11.00 -11.23 1.35
N LEU A 14 -12.01 -10.44 1.74
CA LEU A 14 -11.86 -9.00 1.83
C LEU A 14 -10.80 -8.61 2.85
N LYS A 15 -10.80 -9.25 4.04
CA LYS A 15 -9.76 -9.00 5.06
C LYS A 15 -8.37 -9.34 4.56
N ILE A 16 -8.21 -10.51 3.95
CA ILE A 16 -6.93 -10.95 3.38
C ILE A 16 -6.46 -9.97 2.29
N SER A 17 -7.35 -9.56 1.39
CA SER A 17 -7.05 -8.58 0.35
C SER A 17 -6.59 -7.25 0.96
N VAL A 18 -7.33 -6.71 1.94
CA VAL A 18 -6.96 -5.46 2.62
C VAL A 18 -5.59 -5.58 3.28
N SER A 19 -5.32 -6.66 4.00
CA SER A 19 -4.03 -6.87 4.68
C SER A 19 -2.86 -6.98 3.69
N ILE A 20 -3.03 -7.72 2.60
CA ILE A 20 -2.00 -7.87 1.57
C ILE A 20 -1.77 -6.54 0.84
N SER A 21 -2.84 -5.85 0.44
CA SER A 21 -2.73 -4.55 -0.20
C SER A 21 -2.04 -3.53 0.70
N ALA A 22 -2.38 -3.47 1.99
CA ALA A 22 -1.73 -2.59 2.94
C ALA A 22 -0.23 -2.91 3.10
N LEU A 23 0.14 -4.19 3.21
CA LEU A 23 1.53 -4.61 3.35
C LEU A 23 2.38 -4.26 2.12
N ILE A 24 1.86 -4.51 0.91
CA ILE A 24 2.57 -4.17 -0.33
C ILE A 24 2.70 -2.66 -0.46
N SER A 25 1.65 -1.90 -0.16
CA SER A 25 1.66 -0.44 -0.23
C SER A 25 2.59 0.21 0.79
N LEU A 26 2.69 -0.33 1.99
CA LEU A 26 3.70 0.10 2.97
C LEU A 26 5.11 -0.14 2.44
N THR A 27 5.35 -1.28 1.81
CA THR A 27 6.64 -1.59 1.17
C THR A 27 6.97 -0.60 0.06
N VAL A 28 6.00 -0.29 -0.82
CA VAL A 28 6.18 0.69 -1.91
C VAL A 28 6.45 2.08 -1.35
N ALA A 29 5.65 2.54 -0.39
CA ALA A 29 5.86 3.85 0.24
C ALA A 29 7.22 3.94 0.92
N GLY A 30 7.59 2.93 1.70
CA GLY A 30 8.90 2.86 2.36
C GLY A 30 10.08 2.89 1.37
N LEU A 31 9.98 2.16 0.26
CA LEU A 31 10.99 2.19 -0.79
C LEU A 31 11.11 3.60 -1.41
N MET A 32 9.98 4.25 -1.73
CA MET A 32 9.99 5.59 -2.34
C MET A 32 10.52 6.65 -1.39
N MET A 33 10.18 6.56 -0.10
CA MET A 33 10.73 7.45 0.93
C MET A 33 12.24 7.23 1.11
N TRP A 34 12.71 5.98 1.04
CA TRP A 34 14.14 5.67 1.07
C TRP A 34 14.87 6.23 -0.16
N ILE A 35 14.30 6.06 -1.36
CA ILE A 35 14.85 6.61 -2.60
C ILE A 35 14.96 8.14 -2.51
N ALA A 36 13.89 8.81 -2.05
CA ALA A 36 13.89 10.26 -1.91
C ALA A 36 15.00 10.76 -0.97
N MET A 37 15.25 10.06 0.13
CA MET A 37 16.32 10.43 1.08
C MET A 37 17.74 10.17 0.55
N LYS A 38 17.93 9.18 -0.32
CA LYS A 38 19.25 8.71 -0.76
C LYS A 38 19.67 9.17 -2.15
N HIS A 39 18.72 9.50 -3.02
CA HIS A 39 18.99 9.79 -4.43
C HIS A 39 18.51 11.15 -4.90
N ASN A 40 17.69 11.86 -4.11
CA ASN A 40 17.21 13.19 -4.48
C ASN A 40 17.93 14.29 -3.69
N PRO A 41 18.02 15.52 -4.23
CA PRO A 41 18.44 16.69 -3.48
C PRO A 41 17.59 16.81 -2.20
N GLN A 42 18.27 16.85 -1.06
CA GLN A 42 17.64 16.74 0.25
C GLN A 42 16.90 18.02 0.70
N GLY A 43 16.97 19.11 -0.08
CA GLY A 43 16.47 20.42 0.33
C GLY A 43 14.95 20.54 0.52
N GLU A 44 14.15 19.61 0.00
CA GLU A 44 12.70 19.56 0.29
C GLU A 44 12.35 18.70 1.51
N PHE A 45 13.28 17.85 1.97
CA PHE A 45 13.05 16.90 3.05
C PHE A 45 13.89 17.19 4.30
N CYS A 46 14.84 18.13 4.22
CA CYS A 46 15.75 18.49 5.30
C CYS A 46 15.68 20.00 5.57
N THR A 47 15.41 20.39 6.83
CA THR A 47 15.29 21.80 7.25
C THR A 47 16.62 22.54 7.25
N TYR A 48 17.68 21.82 7.60
CA TYR A 48 19.06 22.28 7.54
C TYR A 48 19.81 21.37 6.58
N ILE A 49 20.63 21.95 5.70
CA ILE A 49 21.47 21.20 4.76
C ILE A 49 22.91 21.56 5.10
N ASP A 50 23.41 21.05 6.21
CA ASP A 50 24.85 20.90 6.39
C ASP A 50 25.22 19.46 5.99
N ALA A 51 26.44 19.26 5.50
CA ALA A 51 26.88 18.03 4.82
C ALA A 51 26.55 16.71 5.55
N ASP A 52 26.35 16.74 6.88
CA ASP A 52 26.04 15.58 7.72
C ASP A 52 24.76 15.73 8.56
N ASN A 53 24.06 16.88 8.51
CA ASN A 53 22.91 17.16 9.38
C ASN A 53 21.65 17.40 8.54
N CYS A 54 20.89 16.34 8.27
CA CYS A 54 19.51 16.45 7.78
C CYS A 54 18.54 16.33 8.97
N GLU A 55 17.92 17.44 9.37
CA GLU A 55 16.72 17.40 10.19
C GLU A 55 15.49 17.17 9.30
N ILE A 56 14.86 16.00 9.45
CA ILE A 56 13.73 15.59 8.60
C ILE A 56 12.57 16.58 8.75
N GLN A 57 12.14 17.16 7.64
CA GLN A 57 10.86 17.85 7.52
C GLN A 57 9.72 16.84 7.50
N TRP A 58 9.25 16.48 8.70
CA TRP A 58 8.23 15.45 8.89
C TRP A 58 6.97 15.64 8.05
N LEU A 59 6.56 16.88 7.78
CA LEU A 59 5.38 17.16 6.95
C LEU A 59 5.59 16.72 5.50
N HIS A 60 6.71 17.10 4.88
CA HIS A 60 7.04 16.74 3.51
C HIS A 60 7.37 15.24 3.38
N TRP A 61 8.11 14.71 4.36
CA TRP A 61 8.48 13.30 4.40
C TRP A 61 7.26 12.37 4.58
N SER A 62 6.37 12.68 5.51
CA SER A 62 5.12 11.93 5.68
C SER A 62 4.16 12.13 4.51
N GLY A 63 4.11 13.34 3.93
CA GLY A 63 3.36 13.64 2.71
C GLY A 63 3.76 12.75 1.53
N LEU A 64 5.08 12.56 1.33
CA LEU A 64 5.61 11.63 0.34
C LEU A 64 5.19 10.17 0.63
N GLY A 65 5.30 9.74 1.89
CA GLY A 65 4.87 8.39 2.27
C GLY A 65 3.39 8.14 1.97
N LEU A 66 2.53 9.09 2.33
CA LEU A 66 1.09 8.98 2.09
C LEU A 66 0.75 9.05 0.59
N SER A 67 1.43 9.89 -0.18
CA SER A 67 1.19 10.04 -1.62
C SER A 67 1.57 8.79 -2.41
N TRP A 68 2.48 7.95 -1.91
CA TRP A 68 2.79 6.64 -2.49
C TRP A 68 1.96 5.51 -1.88
N PHE A 69 1.61 5.59 -0.60
CA PHE A 69 0.81 4.59 0.08
C PHE A 69 -0.63 4.53 -0.48
N PHE A 70 -1.35 5.66 -0.51
CA PHE A 70 -2.78 5.62 -0.86
C PHE A 70 -3.06 5.17 -2.30
N PRO A 71 -2.35 5.68 -3.34
CA PRO A 71 -2.58 5.22 -4.70
C PRO A 71 -2.22 3.75 -4.89
N SER A 72 -1.08 3.31 -4.33
CA SER A 72 -0.69 1.90 -4.42
C SER A 72 -1.71 1.00 -3.71
N PHE A 73 -2.21 1.43 -2.55
CA PHE A 73 -3.19 0.67 -1.77
C PHE A 73 -4.48 0.47 -2.55
N LEU A 74 -4.98 1.55 -3.17
CA LEU A 74 -6.16 1.49 -4.03
C LEU A 74 -5.94 0.55 -5.22
N ILE A 75 -4.79 0.63 -5.89
CA ILE A 75 -4.45 -0.26 -7.01
C ILE A 75 -4.46 -1.72 -6.56
N PHE A 76 -3.75 -2.07 -5.49
CA PHE A 76 -3.69 -3.45 -5.02
C PHE A 76 -5.03 -3.96 -4.46
N MET A 77 -5.85 -3.08 -3.88
CA MET A 77 -7.20 -3.42 -3.44
C MET A 77 -8.10 -3.77 -4.63
N ILE A 78 -8.05 -2.98 -5.69
CA ILE A 78 -8.82 -3.25 -6.92
C ILE A 78 -8.36 -4.58 -7.54
N LEU A 79 -7.05 -4.80 -7.66
CA LEU A 79 -6.49 -6.04 -8.18
C LEU A 79 -6.90 -7.25 -7.33
N GLY A 80 -6.81 -7.15 -6.01
CA GLY A 80 -7.24 -8.21 -5.09
C GLY A 80 -8.73 -8.53 -5.22
N PHE A 81 -9.57 -7.50 -5.37
CA PHE A 81 -11.01 -7.68 -5.61
C PHE A 81 -11.27 -8.39 -6.94
N VAL A 82 -10.66 -7.95 -8.04
CA VAL A 82 -10.79 -8.58 -9.37
C VAL A 82 -10.33 -10.04 -9.32
N ALA A 83 -9.17 -10.31 -8.72
CA ALA A 83 -8.63 -11.66 -8.56
C ALA A 83 -9.61 -12.57 -7.78
N SER A 84 -10.21 -12.07 -6.70
CA SER A 84 -11.20 -12.83 -5.92
C SER A 84 -12.44 -13.21 -6.73
N LYS A 85 -12.87 -12.33 -7.65
CA LYS A 85 -14.02 -12.59 -8.54
C LYS A 85 -13.67 -13.61 -9.61
N LEU A 86 -12.51 -13.49 -10.24
CA LEU A 86 -12.04 -14.44 -11.24
C LEU A 86 -11.88 -15.83 -10.66
N LEU A 87 -11.22 -15.95 -9.51
CA LEU A 87 -11.06 -17.24 -8.82
C LEU A 87 -12.43 -17.85 -8.46
N GLY A 88 -13.36 -17.04 -7.96
CA GLY A 88 -14.73 -17.50 -7.67
C GLY A 88 -15.49 -17.97 -8.92
N PHE A 89 -15.29 -17.32 -10.07
CA PHE A 89 -15.90 -17.72 -11.35
C PHE A 89 -15.36 -19.08 -11.80
N PHE A 90 -14.04 -19.26 -11.84
CA PHE A 90 -13.44 -20.54 -12.25
C PHE A 90 -13.76 -21.69 -11.28
N TYR A 91 -13.86 -21.41 -9.98
CA TYR A 91 -14.24 -22.43 -8.99
C TYR A 91 -15.71 -22.86 -9.11
N SER A 92 -16.58 -22.00 -9.67
CA SER A 92 -17.99 -22.32 -9.89
C SER A 92 -18.25 -23.08 -11.20
N GLN A 93 -17.26 -23.15 -12.08
CA GLN A 93 -17.33 -23.85 -13.37
C GLN A 93 -16.81 -25.31 -13.29
N LYS A 94 -16.30 -25.73 -12.13
CA LYS A 94 -15.96 -27.12 -11.79
C LYS A 94 -17.05 -27.70 -10.90
#